data_AF-A0A242P0P6-F1
#
_entry.id   AF-A0A242P0P6-F1
#
_cell.length_a   1.000
_cell.length_b   1.000
_cell.length_c   1.000
_cell.angle_alpha   90.00
_cell.angle_beta   90.00
_cell.angle_gamma   90.00
#
_symmetry.space_group_name_H-M   'P 1'
#
loop_
_entity.id
_entity.type
_entity.pdbx_description
1 polymer ?
#
loop_
_entity_poly.entity_id
_entity_poly.type
_entity_poly.pdbx_seq_one_letter_code
_entity_poly.pdbx_strand_id
1 'polypeptide(L)'
;MQEELVEKRSDVIKNILTLYHSLISGNNKTDVLDLYNYGKWFVVEKIGNRLFFGPSRFVGYKNNSIEIHKNNENKDGTQTNKNFLKRSLYSKIEGNGFLINQFQKFISPFMQKEIEKTKFFVPNNIDLSDLNANSACYF
;
A
#
# COMPACT_ATOMS: atom_id res chain seq x y z
N MET A 1 14.71 -7.85 17.82
CA MET A 1 13.42 -7.20 18.12
C MET A 1 12.32 -8.06 17.53
N GLN A 2 11.30 -8.43 18.30
CA GLN A 2 10.08 -9.01 17.73
C GLN A 2 9.42 -7.95 16.85
N GLU A 3 8.96 -8.35 15.67
CA GLU A 3 8.35 -7.42 14.73
C GLU A 3 6.89 -7.22 15.08
N GLU A 4 6.54 -5.98 15.37
CA GLU A 4 5.16 -5.63 15.68
C GLU A 4 4.38 -5.37 14.39
N LEU A 5 3.29 -6.12 14.23
CA LEU A 5 2.30 -5.83 13.19
C LEU A 5 1.62 -4.49 13.50
N VAL A 6 1.24 -3.78 12.45
CA VAL A 6 0.51 -2.51 12.58
C VAL A 6 -0.80 -2.70 13.34
N GLU A 7 -1.22 -1.68 14.07
CA GLU A 7 -2.41 -1.78 14.93
C GLU A 7 -3.53 -0.86 14.47
N LYS A 8 -3.16 0.21 13.75
CA LYS A 8 -4.07 1.25 13.29
C LYS A 8 -3.67 1.72 11.89
N ARG A 9 -4.64 2.33 11.18
CA ARG A 9 -4.43 2.85 9.82
C ARG A 9 -3.32 3.89 9.72
N SER A 10 -3.09 4.70 10.75
CA SER A 10 -2.00 5.69 10.73
C SER A 10 -0.62 5.05 10.56
N ASP A 11 -0.40 3.85 11.10
CA ASP A 11 0.87 3.14 10.97
C ASP A 11 1.08 2.71 9.50
N VAL A 12 0.02 2.23 8.87
CA VAL A 12 -0.01 1.84 7.45
C VAL A 12 0.23 3.05 6.56
N ILE A 13 -0.49 4.16 6.79
CA ILE A 13 -0.33 5.41 6.05
C ILE A 13 1.11 5.91 6.15
N LYS A 14 1.71 5.89 7.34
CA LYS A 14 3.11 6.26 7.55
C LYS A 14 4.05 5.41 6.68
N ASN A 15 3.87 4.09 6.66
CA ASN A 15 4.68 3.20 5.84
C ASN A 15 4.48 3.42 4.33
N ILE A 16 3.25 3.68 3.89
CA ILE A 16 2.94 4.02 2.49
C ILE A 16 3.67 5.31 2.10
N LEU A 17 3.64 6.34 2.94
CA LEU A 17 4.32 7.60 2.68
C LEU A 17 5.85 7.45 2.66
N THR A 18 6.43 6.63 3.55
CA THR A 18 7.85 6.27 3.51
C THR A 18 8.23 5.61 2.18
N LEU A 19 7.41 4.66 1.71
CA LEU A 19 7.64 3.95 0.46
C LEU A 19 7.50 4.90 -0.75
N TYR A 20 6.49 5.76 -0.74
CA TYR A 20 6.28 6.77 -1.78
C TYR A 20 7.40 7.81 -1.82
N HIS A 21 7.88 8.26 -0.66
CA HIS A 21 9.03 9.16 -0.57
C HIS A 21 10.29 8.53 -1.20
N SER A 22 10.48 7.22 -1.01
CA SER A 22 11.58 6.47 -1.63
C SER A 22 11.44 6.40 -3.16
N LEU A 23 10.21 6.23 -3.68
CA LEU A 23 9.93 6.27 -5.13
C LEU A 23 10.30 7.62 -5.76
N ILE A 24 9.90 8.73 -5.14
CA ILE A 24 10.11 10.09 -5.69
C ILE A 24 11.55 10.58 -5.52
N SER A 25 12.22 10.23 -4.42
CA SER A 25 13.60 10.62 -4.17
C SER A 25 14.60 9.83 -5.01
N GLY A 26 14.22 8.65 -5.50
CA GLY A 26 15.10 7.72 -6.22
C GLY A 26 16.01 6.89 -5.31
N ASN A 27 15.96 7.10 -3.99
CA ASN A 27 16.71 6.30 -3.02
C ASN A 27 16.15 4.88 -2.95
N ASN A 28 17.02 3.87 -3.10
CA ASN A 28 16.64 2.46 -3.16
C ASN A 28 15.57 2.15 -4.21
N LYS A 29 15.54 2.91 -5.32
CA LYS A 29 14.47 2.85 -6.32
C LYS A 29 14.24 1.42 -6.82
N THR A 30 15.30 0.69 -7.16
CA THR A 30 15.18 -0.70 -7.64
C THR A 30 14.45 -1.60 -6.65
N ASP A 31 14.84 -1.53 -5.37
CA ASP A 31 14.25 -2.37 -4.33
C ASP A 31 12.80 -2.02 -4.05
N VAL A 32 12.50 -0.73 -4.04
CA VAL A 32 11.13 -0.24 -3.89
C VAL A 32 10.27 -0.75 -5.05
N LEU A 33 10.76 -0.65 -6.28
CA LEU A 33 10.05 -1.12 -7.46
C LEU A 33 9.85 -2.63 -7.45
N ASP A 34 10.81 -3.41 -6.97
CA ASP A 34 10.65 -4.86 -6.79
C ASP A 34 9.50 -5.20 -5.85
N LEU A 35 9.28 -4.42 -4.79
CA LEU A 35 8.13 -4.64 -3.90
C LEU A 35 6.79 -4.46 -4.64
N TYR A 36 6.69 -3.52 -5.56
CA TYR A 36 5.50 -3.33 -6.41
C TYR A 36 5.40 -4.41 -7.50
N ASN A 37 6.52 -4.82 -8.08
CA ASN A 37 6.56 -5.84 -9.11
C ASN A 37 6.11 -7.21 -8.56
N TYR A 38 6.65 -7.63 -7.42
CA TYR A 38 6.37 -8.94 -6.81
C TYR A 38 5.20 -8.95 -5.82
N GLY A 39 4.70 -7.78 -5.41
CA GLY A 39 3.55 -7.68 -4.52
C GLY A 39 2.31 -8.37 -5.08
N LYS A 40 1.60 -9.13 -4.23
CA LYS A 40 0.33 -9.81 -4.60
C LYS A 40 -0.92 -9.05 -4.13
N TRP A 41 -0.83 -8.44 -2.96
CA TRP A 41 -1.90 -7.67 -2.33
C TRP A 41 -1.41 -6.26 -2.04
N PHE A 42 -2.25 -5.27 -2.30
CA PHE A 42 -1.91 -3.86 -2.10
C PHE A 42 -2.92 -3.19 -1.19
N VAL A 43 -2.45 -2.43 -0.21
CA VAL A 43 -3.30 -1.56 0.60
C VAL A 43 -3.49 -0.24 -0.12
N VAL A 44 -4.74 0.24 -0.14
CA VAL A 44 -5.14 1.51 -0.75
C VAL A 44 -5.43 2.51 0.36
N GLU A 45 -4.90 3.71 0.23
CA GLU A 45 -5.15 4.83 1.14
C GLU A 45 -5.43 6.10 0.36
N LYS A 46 -6.50 6.82 0.70
CA LYS A 46 -6.79 8.15 0.16
C LYS A 46 -6.15 9.19 1.07
N ILE A 47 -5.20 9.95 0.53
CA ILE A 47 -4.50 11.02 1.27
C ILE A 47 -4.69 12.31 0.47
N GLY A 48 -5.47 13.24 1.04
CA GLY A 48 -5.99 14.37 0.27
C GLY A 48 -6.86 13.90 -0.89
N ASN A 49 -6.52 14.34 -2.11
CA ASN A 49 -7.26 14.00 -3.33
C ASN A 49 -6.59 12.91 -4.17
N ARG A 50 -5.62 12.18 -3.61
CA ARG A 50 -4.87 11.15 -4.32
C ARG A 50 -4.95 9.80 -3.61
N LEU A 51 -5.04 8.75 -4.42
CA LEU A 51 -4.91 7.38 -3.95
C LEU A 51 -3.44 6.97 -3.94
N PHE A 52 -3.04 6.36 -2.84
CA PHE A 52 -1.74 5.77 -2.62
C PHE A 52 -1.87 4.27 -2.45
N PHE A 53 -0.86 3.55 -2.92
CA PHE A 53 -0.83 2.10 -2.92
C PHE A 53 0.45 1.61 -2.25
N GLY A 54 0.33 0.61 -1.40
CA GLY A 54 1.48 -0.01 -0.72
C GLY A 54 1.38 -1.53 -0.71
N PRO A 55 2.46 -2.28 -1.02
CA PRO A 55 2.47 -3.74 -0.91
C PRO A 55 2.15 -4.17 0.53
N SER A 56 1.17 -5.06 0.69
CA SER A 56 0.60 -5.41 2.01
C SER A 56 1.66 -5.90 3.01
N ARG A 57 2.61 -6.72 2.54
CA ARG A 57 3.75 -7.22 3.32
C ARG A 57 4.63 -6.08 3.83
N PHE A 58 4.87 -5.04 3.04
CA PHE A 58 5.72 -3.93 3.46
C PHE A 58 5.01 -3.06 4.49
N VAL A 59 3.76 -2.70 4.22
CA VAL A 59 3.04 -1.71 5.03
C VAL A 59 2.40 -2.28 6.29
N GLY A 60 2.34 -3.61 6.42
CA GLY A 60 1.72 -4.30 7.55
C GLY A 60 2.59 -4.47 8.80
N TYR A 61 3.86 -4.04 8.77
CA TYR A 61 4.76 -4.03 9.92
C TYR A 61 4.98 -2.61 10.43
N LYS A 62 5.01 -2.38 11.74
CA LYS A 62 5.25 -1.05 12.30
C LYS A 62 6.63 -0.52 11.90
N ASN A 63 6.68 0.78 11.57
CA ASN A 63 7.90 1.53 11.28
C ASN A 63 8.83 0.82 10.27
N ASN A 64 8.26 0.22 9.24
CA ASN A 64 9.06 -0.51 8.27
C ASN A 64 9.84 0.46 7.36
N SER A 65 11.07 0.09 7.02
CA SER A 65 11.92 0.80 6.05
C SER A 65 12.44 -0.19 5.01
N ILE A 66 13.01 0.30 3.91
CA ILE A 66 13.59 -0.58 2.88
C ILE A 66 14.73 -1.43 3.46
N GLU A 67 15.58 -0.85 4.30
CA GLU A 67 16.70 -1.55 4.94
C GLU A 67 16.21 -2.67 5.88
N ILE A 68 15.22 -2.36 6.74
CA ILE A 68 14.63 -3.36 7.66
C ILE A 68 13.88 -4.42 6.86
N HIS A 69 13.29 -4.07 5.71
CA HIS A 69 12.59 -5.01 4.84
C HIS A 69 13.55 -5.97 4.13
N LYS A 70 14.69 -5.49 3.64
CA LYS A 70 15.71 -6.31 2.97
C LYS A 70 16.38 -7.32 3.90
N ASN A 71 16.72 -6.87 5.10
CA ASN A 71 17.51 -7.66 6.05
C ASN A 71 16.68 -8.71 6.81
N ASN A 72 15.39 -8.89 6.45
CA ASN A 72 14.53 -9.79 7.20
C ASN A 72 13.74 -10.76 6.32
N GLU A 73 14.20 -12.01 6.33
CA GLU A 73 13.57 -13.14 5.65
C GLU A 73 12.27 -13.62 6.32
N ASN A 74 12.04 -13.27 7.59
CA ASN A 74 10.89 -13.75 8.37
C ASN A 74 9.60 -12.95 8.13
N LYS A 75 9.64 -11.88 7.32
CA LYS A 75 8.44 -11.09 6.98
C LYS A 75 7.56 -11.84 5.98
N ASP A 76 6.34 -12.16 6.41
CA ASP A 76 5.34 -12.88 5.63
C ASP A 76 4.08 -12.04 5.41
N GLY A 77 3.74 -11.82 4.14
CA GLY A 77 2.52 -11.10 3.74
C GLY A 77 1.22 -11.79 4.18
N THR A 78 1.26 -13.09 4.47
CA THR A 78 0.11 -13.84 5.00
C THR A 78 -0.26 -13.33 6.40
N GLN A 79 0.73 -13.01 7.22
CA GLN A 79 0.53 -12.48 8.58
C GLN A 79 -0.06 -11.08 8.54
N THR A 80 0.50 -10.19 7.70
CA THR A 80 0.00 -8.82 7.54
C THR A 80 -1.45 -8.81 7.06
N ASN A 81 -1.77 -9.66 6.07
CA ASN A 81 -3.11 -9.78 5.51
C ASN A 81 -4.12 -10.26 6.55
N LYS A 82 -3.77 -11.27 7.38
CA LYS A 82 -4.62 -11.73 8.49
C LYS A 82 -4.82 -10.63 9.52
N ASN A 83 -3.79 -9.86 9.84
CA ASN A 83 -3.88 -8.78 10.82
C ASN A 83 -4.79 -7.63 10.38
N PHE A 84 -4.73 -7.22 9.10
CA PHE A 84 -5.64 -6.20 8.56
C PHE A 84 -7.11 -6.57 8.73
N LEU A 85 -7.44 -7.84 8.49
CA LEU A 85 -8.80 -8.36 8.66
C LEU A 85 -9.18 -8.52 10.12
N LYS A 86 -8.31 -9.13 10.94
CA LYS A 86 -8.57 -9.38 12.37
C LYS A 86 -8.84 -8.08 13.14
N ARG A 87 -8.16 -7.00 12.77
CA ARG A 87 -8.33 -5.68 13.40
C ARG A 87 -9.40 -4.82 12.71
N SER A 88 -10.11 -5.36 11.72
CA SER A 88 -11.11 -4.64 10.93
C SER A 88 -10.61 -3.30 10.39
N LEU A 89 -9.33 -3.23 9.98
CA LEU A 89 -8.74 -2.02 9.40
C LEU A 89 -9.11 -1.88 7.92
N TYR A 90 -9.17 -3.01 7.20
CA TYR A 90 -9.40 -3.07 5.76
C TYR A 90 -10.27 -4.26 5.38
N SER A 91 -10.91 -4.15 4.22
CA SER A 91 -11.65 -5.20 3.52
C SER A 91 -10.93 -5.59 2.23
N LYS A 92 -11.08 -6.86 1.85
CA LYS A 92 -10.53 -7.39 0.60
C LYS A 92 -11.41 -7.01 -0.58
N ILE A 93 -10.79 -6.52 -1.64
CA ILE A 93 -11.44 -6.24 -2.91
C ILE A 93 -10.59 -6.85 -4.02
N GLU A 94 -11.20 -7.67 -4.87
CA GLU A 94 -10.53 -8.30 -6.00
C GLU A 94 -11.23 -7.93 -7.32
N GLY A 95 -10.46 -7.76 -8.41
CA GLY A 95 -10.99 -7.56 -9.75
C GLY A 95 -11.68 -6.20 -10.00
N ASN A 96 -11.50 -5.22 -9.13
CA ASN A 96 -12.13 -3.90 -9.29
C ASN A 96 -11.40 -3.03 -10.33
N GLY A 97 -12.02 -2.82 -11.50
CA GLY A 97 -11.42 -2.08 -12.62
C GLY A 97 -10.96 -0.66 -12.29
N PHE A 98 -11.67 0.07 -11.41
CA PHE A 98 -11.28 1.40 -10.96
C PHE A 98 -9.96 1.36 -10.18
N LEU A 99 -9.84 0.49 -9.18
CA LEU A 99 -8.62 0.34 -8.39
C LEU A 99 -7.44 -0.14 -9.24
N ILE A 100 -7.68 -1.05 -10.19
CA ILE A 100 -6.67 -1.51 -11.15
C ILE A 100 -6.13 -0.33 -11.97
N ASN A 101 -7.03 0.49 -12.53
CA ASN A 101 -6.65 1.67 -13.33
C ASN A 101 -5.88 2.70 -12.50
N GLN A 102 -6.34 2.98 -11.28
CA GLN A 102 -5.69 3.92 -10.37
C GLN A 102 -4.31 3.41 -9.93
N PHE A 103 -4.15 2.11 -9.71
CA PHE A 103 -2.86 1.51 -9.42
C PHE A 103 -1.88 1.67 -10.59
N GLN A 104 -2.31 1.41 -11.84
CA GLN A 104 -1.45 1.65 -13.01
C GLN A 104 -1.00 3.11 -13.10
N LYS A 105 -1.94 4.05 -12.96
CA LYS A 105 -1.64 5.49 -12.96
C LYS A 105 -0.68 5.89 -11.85
N PHE A 106 -0.78 5.25 -10.69
CA PHE A 106 0.11 5.51 -9.56
C PHE A 106 1.54 5.08 -9.84
N ILE A 107 1.76 3.92 -10.48
CA ILE A 107 3.08 3.32 -10.64
C ILE A 107 3.76 3.64 -11.99
N SER A 108 3.00 3.99 -13.02
CA SER A 108 3.53 4.26 -14.37
C SER A 108 4.59 5.35 -14.48
N PRO A 109 4.64 6.40 -13.62
CA PRO A 109 5.76 7.34 -13.64
C PRO A 109 7.11 6.71 -13.26
N PHE A 110 7.09 5.55 -12.59
CA PHE A 110 8.28 4.89 -12.06
C PHE A 110 8.64 3.60 -12.80
N MET A 111 7.68 2.98 -13.50
CA MET A 111 7.90 1.76 -14.29
C MET A 111 7.28 1.88 -15.68
N GLN A 112 8.05 1.48 -16.70
CA GLN A 112 7.60 1.47 -18.09
C GLN A 112 6.68 0.29 -18.41
N LYS A 113 6.70 -0.77 -17.58
CA LYS A 113 5.90 -1.97 -17.75
C LYS A 113 4.60 -1.87 -16.95
N GLU A 114 3.48 -2.20 -17.59
CA GLU A 114 2.20 -2.39 -16.88
C GLU A 114 2.28 -3.57 -15.91
N ILE A 115 1.75 -3.38 -14.71
CA ILE A 115 1.81 -4.39 -13.67
C ILE A 115 0.40 -4.85 -13.35
N GLU A 116 -0.01 -5.99 -13.90
CA GLU A 116 -1.34 -6.54 -13.65
C GLU A 116 -1.55 -6.91 -12.17
N LYS A 117 -2.21 -6.01 -11.41
CA LYS A 117 -2.57 -6.22 -10.01
C LYS A 117 -4.07 -6.15 -9.86
N THR A 118 -4.66 -7.16 -9.22
CA THR A 118 -6.11 -7.29 -9.10
C THR A 118 -6.60 -7.39 -7.67
N LYS A 119 -5.72 -7.39 -6.66
CA LYS A 119 -6.09 -7.66 -5.25
C LYS A 119 -5.70 -6.51 -4.33
N PHE A 120 -6.69 -5.93 -3.67
CA PHE A 120 -6.57 -4.71 -2.89
C PHE A 120 -7.18 -4.85 -1.50
N PHE A 121 -6.62 -4.13 -0.54
CA PHE A 121 -7.19 -3.88 0.78
C PHE A 121 -7.66 -2.42 0.83
N VAL A 122 -8.96 -2.21 1.04
CA VAL A 122 -9.57 -0.88 1.13
C VAL A 122 -10.07 -0.64 2.56
N PRO A 123 -9.89 0.57 3.12
CA PRO A 123 -10.33 0.86 4.47
C PRO A 123 -11.82 0.58 4.69
N ASN A 124 -12.15 -0.04 5.83
CA ASN A 124 -13.54 -0.46 6.12
C ASN A 124 -14.53 0.70 6.26
N ASN A 125 -14.05 1.90 6.52
CA ASN A 125 -14.86 3.09 6.75
C ASN A 125 -14.92 4.02 5.53
N ILE A 126 -14.56 3.54 4.34
CA ILE A 126 -14.56 4.32 3.10
C ILE A 126 -15.29 3.51 2.03
N ASP A 127 -16.29 4.11 1.38
CA ASP A 127 -16.92 3.52 0.21
C ASP A 127 -16.01 3.68 -1.02
N LEU A 128 -16.06 2.75 -1.97
CA LEU A 128 -15.34 2.89 -3.24
C LEU A 128 -15.72 4.17 -3.99
N SER A 129 -16.97 4.62 -3.84
CA SER A 129 -17.43 5.90 -4.38
C SER A 129 -16.70 7.10 -3.75
N ASP A 130 -16.39 7.05 -2.46
CA ASP A 130 -15.61 8.07 -1.76
C ASP A 130 -14.15 8.12 -2.24
N LEU A 131 -13.61 7.01 -2.73
CA LEU A 131 -12.27 6.98 -3.34
C LEU A 131 -12.24 7.72 -4.69
N ASN A 132 -13.36 7.77 -5.40
CA ASN A 132 -13.51 8.45 -6.69
C ASN A 132 -13.98 9.91 -6.53
N ALA A 133 -14.63 10.24 -5.43
CA ALA A 133 -15.09 11.60 -5.17
C ALA A 133 -13.88 12.55 -5.05
N ASN A 134 -13.83 13.58 -5.89
CA ASN A 134 -12.94 14.71 -5.65
C ASN A 134 -13.38 15.34 -4.32
N SER A 135 -12.56 15.23 -3.28
CA SER A 135 -12.82 15.97 -2.06
C SER A 135 -12.61 17.44 -2.43
N ALA A 136 -13.70 18.18 -2.62
CA ALA A 136 -13.64 19.63 -2.60
C ALA A 136 -13.15 20.00 -1.20
N CYS A 137 -11.87 20.28 -1.05
CA CYS A 137 -11.36 20.88 0.17
C CYS A 137 -11.97 22.28 0.23
N TYR A 138 -13.02 22.42 1.04
CA TYR A 138 -13.43 23.71 1.58
C TYR A 138 -12.40 24.04 2.67
N PHE A 139 -11.36 24.79 2.29
CA PHE A 139 -10.52 25.53 3.23
C PHE A 139 -11.12 26.92 3.44
#